data_AF-A0AAT9HMZ5-F1
#
_entry.id   AF-A0AAT9HMZ5-F1
#
_cell.length_a   1.000
_cell.length_b   1.000
_cell.length_c   1.000
_cell.angle_alpha   90.00
_cell.angle_beta   90.00
_cell.angle_gamma   90.00
#
_symmetry.space_group_name_H-M   'P 1'
#
loop_
_entity.id
_entity.type
_entity.pdbx_description
1 polymer ?
#
loop_
_entity_poly.entity_id
_entity_poly.type
_entity_poly.pdbx_seq_one_letter_code
_entity_poly.pdbx_strand_id
1 'polypeptide(L)'
;MPGRIPSDRAGRRRAGPLDHAPDEIRREELLAELTGTPLACLRAIDRAHRRPDCLTGVRERLDHGDIAGALAVVENLLGPHARLRGGPLREELEAAAHRRITYGLYRSGLSGPAPAWLYPARPRPDDRRAHPRHATLD
;
A
#
# COMPACT_ATOMS: atom_id res chain seq x y z
N MET A 1 -1.55 -42.29 44.99
CA MET A 1 -0.87 -40.97 44.96
C MET A 1 -0.98 -40.42 43.54
N PRO A 2 -1.81 -39.40 43.29
CA PRO A 2 -2.02 -38.82 41.97
C PRO A 2 -0.96 -37.76 41.66
N GLY A 3 -0.13 -38.01 40.64
CA GLY A 3 0.77 -37.00 40.09
C GLY A 3 0.05 -36.13 39.07
N ARG A 4 -0.45 -34.97 39.52
CA ARG A 4 -0.96 -33.89 38.66
C ARG A 4 0.19 -33.35 37.82
N ILE A 5 0.12 -33.49 36.50
CA ILE A 5 0.94 -32.72 35.58
C ILE A 5 0.47 -31.25 35.69
N PRO A 6 1.34 -30.29 36.02
CA PRO A 6 0.97 -28.89 35.95
C PRO A 6 0.74 -28.55 34.48
N SER A 7 -0.53 -28.30 34.13
CA SER A 7 -0.92 -27.61 32.91
C SER A 7 -0.17 -26.28 32.88
N ASP A 8 0.82 -26.24 32.02
CA ASP A 8 1.56 -25.05 31.67
C ASP A 8 0.56 -24.02 31.13
N ARG A 9 0.19 -23.05 31.97
CA ARG A 9 -0.53 -21.84 31.57
C ARG A 9 0.45 -20.94 30.82
N ALA A 10 0.97 -21.44 29.71
CA ALA A 10 1.80 -20.70 28.79
C ALA A 10 0.90 -19.80 27.94
N GLY A 11 1.07 -18.49 28.16
CA GLY A 11 0.63 -17.45 27.24
C GLY A 11 -0.87 -17.20 27.26
N ARG A 12 -1.30 -16.33 28.18
CA ARG A 12 -2.47 -15.48 27.94
C ARG A 12 -2.22 -14.77 26.61
N ARG A 13 -2.72 -15.32 25.49
CA ARG A 13 -2.78 -14.62 24.21
C ARG A 13 -3.48 -13.30 24.53
N ARG A 14 -2.78 -12.18 24.36
CA ARG A 14 -3.45 -10.88 24.45
C ARG A 14 -4.48 -10.91 23.34
N ALA A 15 -5.75 -10.94 23.72
CA ALA A 15 -6.84 -10.86 22.78
C ALA A 15 -6.74 -9.50 22.09
N GLY A 16 -6.25 -9.48 20.86
CA GLY A 16 -6.20 -8.27 20.04
C GLY A 16 -7.62 -7.89 19.61
N PRO A 17 -7.85 -6.64 19.19
CA PRO A 17 -9.13 -6.20 18.61
C PRO A 17 -9.59 -6.99 17.37
N LEU A 18 -8.79 -7.95 16.91
CA LEU A 18 -8.94 -8.72 15.67
C LEU A 18 -8.95 -10.23 15.92
N ASP A 19 -9.03 -10.69 17.16
CA ASP A 19 -9.17 -12.12 17.51
C ASP A 19 -10.61 -12.61 17.31
N HIS A 20 -11.23 -12.19 16.22
CA HIS A 20 -12.56 -12.62 15.82
C HIS A 20 -12.44 -13.83 14.90
N ALA A 21 -13.30 -14.83 15.12
CA ALA A 21 -13.33 -15.98 14.26
C ALA A 21 -13.88 -15.57 12.86
N PRO A 22 -13.36 -16.12 11.75
CA PRO A 22 -13.78 -15.71 10.41
C PRO A 22 -15.30 -15.85 10.16
N ASP A 23 -15.94 -16.83 10.81
CA ASP A 23 -17.38 -17.08 10.75
C ASP A 23 -18.20 -16.05 11.55
N GLU A 24 -17.67 -15.56 12.67
CA GLU A 24 -18.25 -14.45 13.44
C GLU A 24 -18.29 -13.18 12.58
N ILE A 25 -17.17 -12.84 11.93
CA ILE A 25 -17.09 -11.68 11.04
C ILE A 25 -18.03 -11.81 9.85
N ARG A 26 -18.06 -12.97 9.20
CA ARG A 26 -18.93 -13.17 8.04
C ARG A 26 -20.41 -13.05 8.38
N ARG A 27 -20.82 -13.51 9.57
CA ARG A 27 -22.20 -13.35 10.05
C ARG A 27 -22.52 -11.87 10.25
N GLU A 28 -21.62 -11.12 10.89
CA GLU A 28 -21.83 -9.70 11.11
C GLU A 28 -21.87 -8.90 9.80
N GLU A 29 -21.04 -9.23 8.81
CA GLU A 29 -21.05 -8.59 7.49
C GLU A 29 -22.43 -8.73 6.82
N LEU A 30 -22.97 -9.95 6.78
CA LEU A 30 -24.31 -10.21 6.22
C LEU A 30 -25.41 -9.46 6.97
N LEU A 31 -25.35 -9.45 8.30
CA LEU A 31 -26.34 -8.74 9.11
C LEU A 31 -26.24 -7.22 8.95
N ALA A 32 -25.04 -6.67 8.79
CA ALA A 32 -24.84 -5.25 8.54
C ALA A 32 -25.41 -4.84 7.17
N GLU A 33 -25.25 -5.68 6.13
CA GLU A 33 -25.85 -5.45 4.82
C GLU A 33 -27.40 -5.43 4.89
N LEU A 34 -27.99 -6.33 5.67
CA LEU A 34 -29.44 -6.42 5.83
C LEU A 34 -30.03 -5.30 6.69
N THR A 35 -29.31 -4.83 7.69
CA THR A 35 -29.81 -3.85 8.69
C THR A 35 -29.30 -2.43 8.46
N GLY A 36 -28.34 -2.24 7.56
CA GLY A 36 -27.64 -0.97 7.34
C GLY A 36 -26.78 -0.50 8.51
N THR A 37 -26.60 -1.33 9.54
CA THR A 37 -25.94 -0.92 10.80
C THR A 37 -24.73 -1.81 11.07
N PRO A 38 -23.51 -1.26 11.23
CA PRO A 38 -22.34 -2.06 11.52
C PRO A 38 -22.38 -2.65 12.94
N LEU A 39 -22.14 -3.95 13.04
CA LEU A 39 -22.16 -4.71 14.30
C LEU A 39 -20.87 -4.56 15.12
N ALA A 40 -20.86 -5.15 16.31
CA ALA A 40 -19.85 -4.88 17.33
C ALA A 40 -18.42 -5.26 16.91
N CYS A 41 -18.25 -6.44 16.32
CA CYS A 41 -16.93 -6.91 15.87
C CYS A 41 -16.46 -6.07 14.68
N LEU A 42 -17.34 -5.77 13.72
CA LEU A 42 -17.02 -4.88 12.59
C LEU A 42 -16.63 -3.48 13.05
N ARG A 43 -17.31 -2.92 14.05
CA ARG A 43 -16.94 -1.61 14.64
C ARG A 43 -15.61 -1.66 15.38
N ALA A 44 -15.29 -2.77 16.05
CA ALA A 44 -14.01 -2.97 16.72
C ALA A 44 -12.86 -3.03 15.71
N ILE A 45 -13.04 -3.81 14.63
CA ILE A 45 -12.12 -3.87 13.49
C ILE A 45 -11.92 -2.48 12.88
N ASP A 46 -13.00 -1.79 12.53
CA ASP A 46 -12.94 -0.45 11.91
C ASP A 46 -12.23 0.56 12.81
N ARG A 47 -12.44 0.50 14.12
CA ARG A 47 -11.76 1.37 15.09
C ARG A 47 -10.26 1.08 15.14
N ALA A 48 -9.88 -0.20 15.19
CA ALA A 48 -8.47 -0.61 15.18
C ALA A 48 -7.75 -0.13 13.89
N HIS A 49 -8.46 -0.12 12.76
CA HIS A 49 -7.93 0.38 11.48
C HIS A 49 -7.90 1.91 11.40
N ARG A 50 -8.89 2.62 11.96
CA ARG A 50 -8.95 4.10 11.92
C ARG A 50 -8.09 4.81 12.95
N ARG A 51 -7.83 4.21 14.10
CA ARG A 51 -6.95 4.77 15.14
C ARG A 51 -6.06 3.66 15.69
N PRO A 52 -5.06 3.21 14.92
CA PRO A 52 -4.09 2.27 15.43
C PRO A 52 -3.19 2.99 16.43
N ASP A 53 -3.13 2.51 17.67
CA ASP A 53 -2.23 3.08 18.70
C ASP A 53 -0.75 3.02 18.30
N CYS A 54 -0.40 2.15 17.35
CA CYS A 54 0.94 2.02 16.80
C CYS A 54 1.27 3.02 15.68
N LEU A 55 0.32 3.84 15.22
CA LEU A 55 0.48 4.69 14.03
C LEU A 55 1.70 5.62 14.13
N THR A 56 1.93 6.22 15.29
CA THR A 56 3.09 7.09 15.53
C THR A 56 4.40 6.33 15.32
N GLY A 57 4.55 5.16 15.92
CA GLY A 57 5.77 4.35 15.77
C GLY A 57 5.97 3.78 14.37
N VAL A 58 4.89 3.60 13.60
CA VAL A 58 4.95 3.23 12.18
C VAL A 58 5.44 4.42 11.35
N ARG A 59 4.86 5.62 11.56
CA ARG A 59 5.29 6.86 10.87
C ARG A 59 6.76 7.13 11.06
N GLU A 60 7.24 7.10 12.31
CA GLU A 60 8.64 7.29 12.63
C GLU A 60 9.54 6.34 11.83
N ARG A 61 9.23 5.04 11.82
CA ARG A 61 10.02 4.06 11.06
C ARG A 61 10.02 4.32 9.56
N LEU A 62 8.86 4.65 8.99
CA LEU A 62 8.74 4.97 7.57
C LEU A 62 9.54 6.22 7.21
N ASP A 63 9.53 7.24 8.06
CA ASP A 63 10.31 8.47 7.84
C ASP A 63 11.82 8.23 7.92
N HIS A 64 12.26 7.25 8.72
CA HIS A 64 13.66 6.78 8.75
C HIS A 64 13.99 5.75 7.64
N GLY A 65 13.01 5.31 6.84
CA GLY A 65 13.18 4.34 5.78
C GLY A 65 13.18 2.87 6.21
N ASP A 66 12.86 2.57 7.47
CA ASP A 66 12.71 1.20 8.00
C ASP A 66 11.34 0.59 7.65
N ILE A 67 11.21 0.15 6.40
CA ILE A 67 9.96 -0.46 5.89
C ILE A 67 9.70 -1.82 6.56
N ALA A 68 10.75 -2.63 6.73
CA ALA A 68 10.60 -3.97 7.27
C ALA A 68 10.12 -3.91 8.73
N GLY A 69 10.71 -3.03 9.54
CA GLY A 69 10.27 -2.81 10.91
C GLY A 69 8.88 -2.19 11.00
N ALA A 70 8.53 -1.27 10.10
CA ALA A 70 7.18 -0.71 10.03
C ALA A 70 6.12 -1.79 9.75
N LEU A 71 6.37 -2.66 8.75
CA LEU A 71 5.46 -3.76 8.42
C LEU A 71 5.37 -4.81 9.52
N ALA A 72 6.48 -5.15 10.19
CA ALA A 72 6.45 -6.08 11.31
C ALA A 72 5.59 -5.59 12.48
N VAL A 73 5.58 -4.28 12.77
CA VAL A 73 4.70 -3.68 13.79
C VAL A 73 3.23 -3.81 13.37
N VAL A 74 2.93 -3.55 12.10
CA VAL A 74 1.56 -3.67 11.56
C VAL A 74 1.08 -5.12 11.57
N GLU A 75 1.90 -6.07 11.12
CA GLU A 75 1.59 -7.50 11.14
C GLU A 75 1.39 -8.03 12.56
N ASN A 76 2.19 -7.58 13.53
CA ASN A 76 2.00 -7.96 14.93
C ASN A 76 0.68 -7.44 15.51
N LEU A 77 0.20 -6.27 15.04
CA LEU A 77 -1.07 -5.70 15.50
C LEU A 77 -2.26 -6.35 14.80
N LEU A 78 -2.16 -6.52 13.47
CA LEU A 78 -3.29 -6.91 12.63
C LEU A 78 -3.37 -8.41 12.36
N GLY A 79 -2.27 -9.13 12.60
CA GLY A 79 -2.06 -10.48 12.15
C GLY A 79 -1.44 -10.55 10.75
N PRO A 80 -0.78 -11.67 10.42
CA PRO A 80 -0.25 -11.89 9.08
C PRO A 80 -1.39 -11.91 8.06
N HIS A 81 -1.14 -11.35 6.88
CA HIS A 81 -2.12 -11.24 5.78
C HIS A 81 -3.37 -10.39 6.07
N ALA A 82 -3.37 -9.60 7.14
CA ALA A 82 -4.46 -8.68 7.41
C ALA A 82 -4.62 -7.67 6.27
N ARG A 83 -5.84 -7.58 5.73
CA ARG A 83 -6.16 -6.59 4.71
C ARG A 83 -6.37 -5.24 5.35
N LEU A 84 -5.49 -4.30 5.06
CA LEU A 84 -5.64 -2.91 5.47
C LEU A 84 -6.90 -2.29 4.84
N ARG A 85 -7.92 -2.07 5.68
CA ARG A 85 -9.07 -1.25 5.30
C ARG A 85 -8.65 0.22 5.19
N GLY A 86 -9.49 1.02 4.51
CA GLY A 86 -9.23 2.46 4.35
C GLY A 86 -9.04 3.17 5.70
N GLY A 87 -8.15 4.15 5.75
CA GLY A 87 -7.84 4.88 6.97
C GLY A 87 -6.37 5.33 7.05
N PRO A 88 -6.01 6.02 8.15
CA PRO A 88 -4.73 6.73 8.25
C PRO A 88 -3.52 5.80 8.16
N LEU A 89 -3.60 4.58 8.68
CA LEU A 89 -2.49 3.63 8.55
C LEU A 89 -2.21 3.24 7.09
N ARG A 90 -3.28 2.99 6.32
CA ARG A 90 -3.16 2.69 4.89
C ARG A 90 -2.63 3.90 4.12
N GLU A 91 -3.18 5.08 4.39
CA GLU A 91 -2.77 6.34 3.77
C GLU A 91 -1.29 6.63 4.03
N GLU A 92 -0.79 6.40 5.24
CA GLU A 92 0.63 6.60 5.56
C GLU A 92 1.55 5.62 4.83
N LEU A 93 1.18 4.35 4.76
CA LEU A 93 1.96 3.35 4.01
C LEU A 93 1.98 3.65 2.51
N GLU A 94 0.84 4.07 1.96
CA GLU A 94 0.72 4.49 0.56
C GLU A 94 1.54 5.76 0.29
N ALA A 95 1.47 6.75 1.18
CA ALA A 95 2.27 7.96 1.09
C ALA A 95 3.77 7.66 1.18
N ALA A 96 4.20 6.75 2.07
CA ALA A 96 5.58 6.32 2.17
C ALA A 96 6.06 5.59 0.90
N ALA A 97 5.22 4.75 0.32
CA ALA A 97 5.50 4.10 -0.96
C ALA A 97 5.67 5.13 -2.09
N HIS A 98 4.76 6.12 -2.19
CA HIS A 98 4.87 7.22 -3.14
C HIS A 98 6.14 8.06 -2.94
N ARG A 99 6.49 8.40 -1.69
CA ARG A 99 7.73 9.12 -1.37
C ARG A 99 8.95 8.33 -1.85
N ARG A 100 8.99 7.02 -1.60
CA ARG A 100 10.10 6.15 -2.01
C ARG A 100 10.21 6.00 -3.52
N ILE A 101 9.10 5.82 -4.23
CA ILE A 101 9.09 5.76 -5.70
C ILE A 101 9.57 7.09 -6.27
N THR A 102 9.01 8.21 -5.81
CA THR A 102 9.39 9.56 -6.25
C THR A 102 10.88 9.81 -6.03
N TYR A 103 11.38 9.55 -4.83
CA TYR A 103 12.80 9.69 -4.51
C TYR A 103 13.67 8.74 -5.34
N GLY A 104 13.19 7.51 -5.59
CA GLY A 104 13.81 6.52 -6.46
C GLY A 104 13.95 6.97 -7.91
N LEU A 105 12.92 7.58 -8.47
CA LEU A 105 12.95 8.18 -9.80
C LEU A 105 13.93 9.35 -9.85
N TYR A 106 13.92 10.19 -8.81
CA TYR A 106 14.81 11.35 -8.74
C TYR A 106 16.28 10.93 -8.72
N ARG A 107 16.66 10.04 -7.80
CA ARG A 107 18.06 9.57 -7.67
C ARG A 107 18.56 8.78 -8.87
N SER A 108 17.66 8.21 -9.68
CA SER A 108 18.02 7.48 -10.91
C SER A 108 18.05 8.38 -12.15
N GLY A 109 17.76 9.68 -12.01
CA GLY A 109 17.64 10.60 -13.15
C GLY A 109 16.43 10.31 -14.03
N LEU A 110 15.48 9.48 -13.57
CA LEU A 110 14.24 9.13 -14.27
C LEU A 110 13.08 10.06 -13.91
N SER A 111 13.34 11.13 -13.16
CA SER A 111 12.38 12.20 -12.92
C SER A 111 12.36 13.20 -14.07
N GLY A 112 11.17 13.46 -14.62
CA GLY A 112 10.94 14.46 -15.66
C GLY A 112 10.52 13.86 -17.00
N PRO A 113 10.35 14.70 -18.04
CA PRO A 113 9.98 14.25 -19.37
C PRO A 113 10.98 13.24 -19.92
N ALA A 114 10.49 12.27 -20.71
CA ALA A 114 11.38 11.35 -21.40
C ALA A 114 12.37 12.13 -22.27
N PRO A 115 13.65 11.72 -22.33
CA PRO A 115 14.62 12.32 -23.23
C PRO A 115 14.13 12.40 -24.68
N ALA A 116 14.50 13.49 -25.38
CA ALA A 116 14.06 13.77 -26.74
C ALA A 116 14.33 12.62 -27.74
N TRP A 117 15.38 11.82 -27.49
CA TRP A 117 15.78 10.69 -28.33
C TRP A 117 14.90 9.44 -28.17
N LEU A 118 14.03 9.38 -27.16
CA LEU A 118 13.04 8.32 -26.99
C LEU A 118 11.72 8.59 -27.73
N TYR A 119 11.53 9.80 -28.27
CA TYR A 119 10.36 10.09 -29.10
C TYR A 119 10.63 9.64 -30.55
N PRO A 120 9.65 8.98 -31.22
CA PRO A 120 9.76 8.70 -32.64
C PRO A 120 9.95 10.01 -33.39
N ALA A 121 10.99 10.07 -34.25
CA ALA A 121 11.29 11.25 -35.03
C ALA A 121 10.04 11.67 -35.82
N ARG A 122 9.56 12.90 -35.62
CA ARG A 122 8.51 13.46 -36.47
C ARG A 122 9.00 13.37 -37.92
N PRO A 123 8.20 12.86 -38.87
CA PRO A 123 8.57 12.88 -40.28
C PRO A 123 8.90 14.32 -40.65
N ARG A 124 10.16 14.58 -41.02
CA ARG A 124 10.52 15.89 -41.58
C ARG A 124 9.71 16.03 -42.89
N PRO A 125 9.02 17.16 -43.11
CA PRO A 125 8.44 17.44 -44.41
C PRO A 125 9.55 17.30 -45.46
N ASP A 126 9.34 16.41 -46.42
CA ASP A 126 10.25 16.19 -47.55
C ASP A 126 10.20 17.48 -48.38
N ASP A 127 11.14 18.39 -48.11
CA ASP A 127 11.31 19.65 -48.83
C ASP A 127 11.88 19.31 -50.22
N ARG A 128 11.02 18.73 -51.07
CA ARG A 128 11.28 18.47 -52.48
C ARG A 128 11.36 19.81 -53.21
N ARG A 129 12.48 20.52 -53.07
CA ARG A 129 12.90 21.53 -54.04
C ARG A 129 13.23 20.81 -55.34
N ALA A 130 12.21 20.64 -56.17
CA ALA A 130 12.41 20.38 -57.59
C ALA A 130 13.13 21.62 -58.17
N HIS A 131 14.43 21.51 -58.42
CA HIS A 131 15.16 22.46 -59.23
C HIS A 131 15.06 22.02 -60.71
N PRO A 132 14.20 22.64 -61.53
CA PRO A 132 14.25 22.43 -62.97
C PRO A 132 15.52 23.09 -63.51
N ARG A 133 16.40 22.29 -64.12
CA ARG A 133 17.52 22.79 -64.92
C ARG A 133 16.97 23.08 -66.32
N HIS A 134 16.88 24.35 -66.69
CA HIS A 134 16.67 24.74 -68.08
C HIS A 134 17.93 24.39 -68.87
N ALA A 135 17.87 23.36 -69.71
CA ALA A 135 18.82 23.15 -70.77
C ALA A 135 18.36 23.99 -71.98
N THR A 136 19.11 25.03 -72.32
CA THR A 136 19.10 25.65 -73.64
C THR A 136 19.80 24.70 -74.61
N LEU A 137 19.09 24.27 -75.64
CA LEU A 137 19.66 23.74 -76.89
C LEU A 137 19.36 24.77 -77.97
N ASP A 138 20.35 24.95 -78.84
CA ASP A 138 20.56 26.01 -79.83
C ASP A 138 19.38 26.40 -80.73
#